data_AF-A0A7X5PD80-F1
#
_entry.id   AF-A0A7X5PD80-F1
#
_cell.length_a   1.000
_cell.length_b   1.000
_cell.length_c   1.000
_cell.angle_alpha   90.00
_cell.angle_beta   90.00
_cell.angle_gamma   90.00
#
_symmetry.space_group_name_H-M   'P 1'
#
loop_
_entity.id
_entity.type
_entity.pdbx_description
1 polymer ?
#
loop_
_entity_poly.entity_id
_entity_poly.type
_entity_poly.pdbx_seq_one_letter_code
_entity_poly.pdbx_strand_id
1 'polypeptide(L)'
;ILYEYWIKDLSKNVWTKIRDYSTSSEISWTSNKSGKYLIGVHVKDRYSKERLDNHKYEEYNVASPKKATIDTLEVSLNGNKVVNNQLQLGQTYKIKAYGNSSNGILYEYWIKDLSKNVWTKIRDYSTSSEISWT
;
A
#
# COMPACT_ATOMS: atom_id res chain seq x y z
N ILE A 1 5.52 8.12 39.31
CA ILE A 1 5.80 7.33 38.09
C ILE A 1 5.97 8.25 36.90
N LEU A 2 7.01 8.01 36.12
CA LEU A 2 7.30 8.61 34.83
C LEU A 2 7.35 7.49 33.78
N TYR A 3 6.93 7.79 32.55
CA TYR A 3 6.87 6.87 31.43
C TYR A 3 7.67 7.39 30.23
N GLU A 4 8.49 6.53 29.63
CA GLU A 4 9.26 6.78 28.40
C GLU A 4 8.85 5.74 27.35
N TYR A 5 8.69 6.15 26.09
CA TYR A 5 8.12 5.30 25.03
C TYR A 5 9.08 5.09 23.87
N TRP A 6 9.09 3.86 23.36
CA TRP A 6 10.02 3.39 22.34
C TRP A 6 9.31 2.53 21.30
N ILE A 7 9.81 2.60 20.06
CA ILE A 7 9.40 1.73 18.95
C ILE A 7 10.62 1.06 18.36
N LYS A 8 10.59 -0.26 18.20
CA LYS A 8 11.60 -1.02 17.44
C LYS A 8 11.05 -1.41 16.08
N ASP A 9 11.68 -0.97 15.00
CA ASP A 9 11.42 -1.51 13.66
C ASP A 9 12.19 -2.83 13.52
N LEU A 10 11.48 -3.97 13.47
CA LEU A 10 12.11 -5.29 13.41
C LEU A 10 12.77 -5.58 12.06
N SER A 11 12.34 -4.91 10.98
CA SER A 11 12.98 -5.08 9.67
C SER A 11 14.38 -4.48 9.61
N LYS A 12 14.60 -3.41 10.38
CA LYS A 12 15.89 -2.70 10.46
C LYS A 12 16.67 -3.04 11.73
N ASN A 13 16.01 -3.67 12.70
CA ASN A 13 16.53 -3.91 14.04
C ASN A 13 16.95 -2.62 14.77
N VAL A 14 16.21 -1.51 14.57
CA VAL A 14 16.52 -0.17 15.13
C VAL A 14 15.45 0.26 16.13
N TRP A 15 15.89 0.76 17.29
CA TRP A 15 15.05 1.42 18.28
C TRP A 15 15.00 2.93 18.07
N THR A 16 13.79 3.49 18.19
CA THR A 16 13.54 4.92 18.17
C THR A 16 12.79 5.31 19.42
N LYS A 17 13.31 6.27 20.18
CA LYS A 17 12.56 6.89 21.28
C LYS A 17 11.52 7.83 20.69
N ILE A 18 10.26 7.67 21.10
CA ILE A 18 9.16 8.52 20.62
C ILE A 18 8.67 9.52 21.68
N ARG A 19 9.02 9.30 22.95
CA ARG A 19 8.80 10.28 24.03
C ARG A 19 9.74 10.02 25.21
N ASP A 20 10.37 11.07 25.73
CA ASP A 20 11.13 11.05 26.98
C ASP A 20 10.23 10.86 28.21
N TYR A 21 10.83 10.61 29.37
CA TYR A 21 10.12 10.45 30.63
C TYR A 21 9.16 11.60 30.94
N SER A 22 7.88 11.28 31.12
CA SER A 22 6.82 12.22 31.51
C SER A 22 5.79 11.54 32.42
N THR A 23 4.89 12.31 33.03
CA THR A 23 3.79 11.76 33.83
C THR A 23 2.65 11.15 33.01
N SER A 24 2.67 11.31 31.68
CA SER A 24 1.62 10.78 30.80
C SER A 24 1.82 9.27 30.57
N SER A 25 0.76 8.50 30.77
CA SER A 25 0.71 7.04 30.57
C SER A 25 0.28 6.64 29.15
N GLU A 26 0.11 7.61 28.23
CA GLU A 26 -0.41 7.37 26.88
C GLU A 26 0.39 8.15 25.83
N ILE A 27 0.59 7.58 24.65
CA ILE A 27 1.27 8.22 23.53
C ILE A 27 0.57 7.86 22.21
N SER A 28 0.56 8.78 21.25
CA SER A 28 0.14 8.49 19.89
C SER A 28 1.37 8.26 19.01
N TRP A 29 1.34 7.17 18.23
CA TRP A 29 2.35 6.87 17.22
C TRP A 29 1.67 6.44 15.93
N THR A 30 2.12 6.98 14.81
CA THR A 30 1.65 6.61 13.47
C THR A 30 2.77 5.90 12.73
N SER A 31 2.52 4.67 12.28
CA SER A 31 3.47 3.97 11.42
C SER A 31 3.35 4.43 9.98
N ASN A 32 4.49 4.70 9.35
CA ASN A 32 4.58 5.04 7.93
C ASN A 32 4.91 3.83 7.03
N LYS A 33 5.12 2.65 7.63
CA LYS A 33 5.46 1.42 6.91
C LYS A 33 4.75 0.22 7.52
N SER A 34 4.38 -0.73 6.66
CA SER A 34 3.92 -2.02 7.12
C SER A 34 5.09 -2.88 7.61
N GLY A 35 4.77 -3.85 8.47
CA GLY A 35 5.76 -4.74 9.06
C GLY A 35 5.58 -4.93 10.55
N LYS A 36 6.54 -5.62 11.16
CA LYS A 36 6.53 -5.95 12.58
C LYS A 36 7.31 -4.94 13.41
N TYR A 37 6.75 -4.57 14.55
CA TYR A 37 7.33 -3.62 15.48
C TYR A 37 7.26 -4.15 16.91
N LEU A 38 8.23 -3.80 17.74
CA LEU A 38 8.06 -3.85 19.20
C LEU A 38 7.64 -2.48 19.70
N ILE A 39 6.52 -2.40 20.41
CA ILE A 39 6.10 -1.20 21.12
C ILE A 39 6.54 -1.35 22.58
N GLY A 40 7.26 -0.35 23.08
CA GLY A 40 7.89 -0.39 24.39
C GLY A 40 7.57 0.78 25.28
N VAL A 41 7.47 0.50 26.57
CA VAL A 41 7.40 1.50 27.63
C VAL A 41 8.42 1.16 28.72
N HIS A 42 9.16 2.17 29.14
CA HIS A 42 9.99 2.13 30.34
C HIS A 42 9.31 2.98 31.41
N VAL A 43 9.36 2.54 32.66
CA VAL A 43 8.80 3.26 33.80
C VAL A 43 9.84 3.47 34.87
N LYS A 44 9.70 4.57 35.61
CA LYS A 44 10.44 4.77 36.86
C LYS A 44 9.68 5.63 37.84
N ASP A 45 9.97 5.52 39.11
CA ASP A 45 9.55 6.49 40.10
C ASP A 45 10.23 7.84 39.84
N ARG A 46 9.54 8.94 40.20
CA ARG A 46 10.06 10.30 39.96
C ARG A 46 11.33 10.61 40.76
N TYR A 47 11.56 9.89 41.85
CA TYR A 47 12.74 10.05 42.69
C TYR A 47 13.76 8.93 42.50
N SER A 48 13.48 7.97 41.59
CA SER A 48 14.45 6.93 41.26
C SER A 48 15.72 7.55 40.65
N LYS A 49 16.87 7.09 41.13
CA LYS A 49 18.19 7.45 40.59
C LYS A 49 18.61 6.54 39.44
N GLU A 50 17.85 5.49 39.18
CA GLU A 50 18.11 4.55 38.10
C GLU A 50 17.70 5.12 36.75
N ARG A 51 18.26 4.54 35.68
CA ARG A 51 17.86 4.89 34.31
C ARG A 51 16.39 4.56 34.06
N LEU A 52 15.96 3.38 34.51
CA LEU A 52 14.59 2.87 34.50
C LEU A 52 14.39 1.91 35.67
N ASP A 53 13.17 1.78 36.19
CA ASP A 53 12.86 0.81 37.24
C ASP A 53 12.27 -0.48 36.65
N ASN A 54 11.47 -0.37 35.59
CA ASN A 54 10.92 -1.52 34.88
C ASN A 54 10.61 -1.19 33.41
N HIS A 55 10.35 -2.20 32.59
CA HIS A 55 9.95 -2.05 31.19
C HIS A 55 9.06 -3.18 30.70
N LYS A 56 8.36 -2.93 29.58
CA LYS A 56 7.60 -3.94 28.85
C LYS A 56 7.68 -3.67 27.35
N TYR A 57 7.72 -4.75 26.57
CA TYR A 57 7.67 -4.73 25.11
C TYR A 57 6.60 -5.70 24.62
N GLU A 58 5.87 -5.30 23.58
CA GLU A 58 4.87 -6.13 22.90
C GLU A 58 5.07 -6.05 21.39
N GLU A 59 4.97 -7.19 20.70
CA GLU A 59 5.06 -7.26 19.24
C GLU A 59 3.71 -6.94 18.59
N TYR A 60 3.74 -6.05 17.61
CA TYR A 60 2.59 -5.72 16.77
C TYR A 60 2.95 -5.78 15.29
N ASN A 61 1.97 -6.10 14.46
CA ASN A 61 2.12 -6.11 13.01
C ASN A 61 1.25 -5.01 12.39
N VAL A 62 1.89 -4.07 11.71
CA VAL A 62 1.23 -3.06 10.88
C VAL A 62 0.93 -3.69 9.53
N ALA A 63 -0.35 -3.86 9.22
CA ALA A 63 -0.79 -4.49 7.97
C ALA A 63 -0.32 -3.68 6.75
N SER A 64 0.05 -4.40 5.68
CA SER A 64 0.29 -3.76 4.39
C SER A 64 -1.03 -3.28 3.80
N PRO A 65 -1.07 -2.10 3.16
CA PRO A 65 -2.21 -1.72 2.34
C PRO A 65 -2.48 -2.83 1.33
N LYS A 66 -3.75 -3.20 1.15
CA LYS A 66 -4.14 -4.13 0.08
C LYS A 66 -3.76 -3.49 -1.26
N LYS A 67 -3.03 -4.23 -2.08
CA LYS A 67 -2.69 -3.80 -3.44
C LYS A 67 -3.95 -3.86 -4.31
N ALA A 68 -4.03 -2.98 -5.31
CA ALA A 68 -5.07 -3.05 -6.31
C ALA A 68 -4.93 -4.35 -7.13
N THR A 69 -6.06 -4.95 -7.50
CA THR A 69 -6.14 -6.10 -8.41
C THR A 69 -6.88 -5.73 -9.68
N ILE A 70 -6.64 -6.49 -10.75
CA ILE A 70 -7.48 -6.50 -11.95
C ILE A 70 -8.19 -7.84 -11.96
N ASP A 71 -9.52 -7.80 -11.95
CA ASP A 71 -10.36 -8.98 -11.94
C ASP A 71 -10.67 -9.43 -13.37
N THR A 72 -10.97 -8.48 -14.26
CA THR A 72 -11.34 -8.74 -15.66
C THR A 72 -10.85 -7.65 -16.61
N LEU A 73 -10.51 -8.03 -17.85
CA LEU A 73 -10.28 -7.14 -18.99
C LEU A 73 -11.20 -7.56 -20.14
N GLU A 74 -11.89 -6.60 -20.74
CA GLU A 74 -12.83 -6.83 -21.84
C GLU A 74 -12.52 -5.91 -23.01
N VAL A 75 -12.67 -6.44 -24.22
CA VAL A 75 -12.60 -5.67 -25.47
C VAL A 75 -13.96 -5.77 -26.14
N SER A 76 -14.48 -4.64 -26.61
CA SER A 76 -15.78 -4.57 -27.29
C SER A 76 -15.71 -3.71 -28.54
N LEU A 77 -16.56 -4.03 -29.51
CA LEU A 77 -16.78 -3.26 -30.72
C LEU A 77 -18.26 -2.89 -30.81
N ASN A 78 -18.57 -1.60 -30.95
CA ASN A 78 -19.96 -1.11 -31.03
C ASN A 78 -20.85 -1.61 -29.87
N GLY A 79 -20.27 -1.70 -28.66
CA GLY A 79 -20.96 -2.17 -27.46
C GLY A 79 -21.03 -3.69 -27.29
N ASN A 80 -20.63 -4.47 -28.29
CA ASN A 80 -20.63 -5.93 -28.21
C ASN A 80 -19.25 -6.46 -27.82
N LYS A 81 -19.19 -7.32 -26.80
CA LYS A 81 -17.95 -7.94 -26.34
C LYS A 81 -17.37 -8.86 -27.44
N VAL A 82 -16.09 -8.72 -27.71
CA VAL A 82 -15.34 -9.62 -28.58
C VAL A 82 -15.07 -10.91 -27.81
N VAL A 83 -15.58 -12.04 -28.30
CA VAL A 83 -15.46 -13.36 -27.64
C VAL A 83 -14.65 -14.38 -28.43
N ASN A 84 -14.43 -14.13 -29.72
CA ASN A 84 -13.67 -15.01 -30.63
C ASN A 84 -12.18 -14.65 -30.71
N ASN A 85 -11.71 -13.69 -29.90
CA ASN A 85 -10.35 -13.18 -29.90
C ASN A 85 -9.85 -12.68 -31.27
N GLN A 86 -10.74 -12.25 -32.15
CA GLN A 86 -10.40 -11.69 -33.46
C GLN A 86 -10.81 -10.22 -33.54
N LEU A 87 -9.87 -9.38 -33.94
CA LEU A 87 -10.07 -7.96 -34.18
C LEU A 87 -9.99 -7.67 -35.69
N GLN A 88 -10.83 -6.76 -36.16
CA GLN A 88 -10.92 -6.32 -37.54
C GLN A 88 -10.06 -5.07 -37.73
N LEU A 89 -9.35 -5.03 -38.85
CA LEU A 89 -8.48 -3.92 -39.19
C LEU A 89 -9.28 -2.61 -39.37
N GLY A 90 -8.76 -1.50 -38.84
CA GLY A 90 -9.34 -0.16 -39.00
C GLY A 90 -10.57 0.10 -38.13
N GLN A 91 -10.92 -0.82 -37.22
CA GLN A 91 -12.01 -0.63 -36.26
C GLN A 91 -11.47 -0.03 -34.95
N THR A 92 -12.31 0.79 -34.30
CA THR A 92 -12.02 1.32 -32.97
C THR A 92 -12.67 0.46 -31.91
N TYR A 93 -11.85 -0.14 -31.05
CA TYR A 93 -12.29 -1.01 -29.97
C TYR A 93 -12.30 -0.27 -28.63
N LYS A 94 -13.31 -0.56 -27.80
CA LYS A 94 -13.33 -0.15 -26.40
C LYS A 94 -12.71 -1.25 -25.54
N ILE A 95 -11.68 -0.88 -24.79
CA ILE A 95 -11.00 -1.74 -23.82
C ILE A 95 -11.40 -1.28 -22.43
N LYS A 96 -12.02 -2.16 -21.65
CA LYS A 96 -12.51 -1.88 -20.30
C LYS A 96 -11.92 -2.85 -19.30
N ALA A 97 -11.42 -2.33 -18.19
CA ALA A 97 -10.88 -3.13 -17.10
C ALA A 97 -11.78 -3.01 -15.85
N TYR A 98 -11.82 -4.06 -15.05
CA TYR A 98 -12.53 -4.09 -13.78
C TYR A 98 -11.50 -4.44 -12.71
N GLY A 99 -11.15 -3.45 -11.89
CA GLY A 99 -10.23 -3.66 -10.78
C GLY A 99 -10.90 -3.52 -9.42
N ASN A 100 -10.15 -3.87 -8.38
CA ASN A 100 -10.56 -3.74 -7.00
C ASN A 100 -9.46 -3.08 -6.17
N SER A 101 -9.82 -2.11 -5.32
CA SER A 101 -8.93 -1.46 -4.35
C SER A 101 -9.77 -0.77 -3.28
N SER A 102 -9.31 -0.82 -2.02
CA SER A 102 -9.96 -0.09 -0.92
C SER A 102 -9.73 1.42 -0.98
N ASN A 103 -8.74 1.89 -1.75
CA ASN A 103 -8.26 3.27 -1.74
C ASN A 103 -8.48 3.98 -3.09
N GLY A 104 -9.35 3.43 -3.94
CA GLY A 104 -9.50 3.85 -5.34
C GLY A 104 -8.49 3.19 -6.27
N ILE A 105 -8.78 3.26 -7.57
CA ILE A 105 -8.03 2.57 -8.62
C ILE A 105 -7.60 3.59 -9.68
N LEU A 106 -6.35 3.47 -10.12
CA LEU A 106 -5.84 4.12 -11.31
C LEU A 106 -5.48 3.04 -12.32
N TYR A 107 -5.84 3.26 -13.58
CA TYR A 107 -5.59 2.34 -14.67
C TYR A 107 -4.62 2.96 -15.68
N GLU A 108 -3.64 2.17 -16.11
CA GLU A 108 -2.70 2.45 -17.18
C GLU A 108 -2.88 1.37 -18.26
N TYR A 109 -2.81 1.74 -19.54
CA TYR A 109 -3.08 0.82 -20.65
C TYR A 109 -1.90 0.73 -21.60
N TRP A 110 -1.59 -0.50 -21.99
CA TRP A 110 -0.49 -0.85 -22.88
C TRP A 110 -0.95 -1.85 -23.93
N ILE A 111 -0.38 -1.74 -25.12
CA ILE A 111 -0.56 -2.71 -26.21
C ILE A 111 0.82 -3.25 -26.57
N LYS A 112 0.91 -4.58 -26.70
CA LYS A 112 2.13 -5.24 -27.18
C LYS A 112 1.96 -5.61 -28.65
N ASP A 113 2.79 -5.04 -29.50
CA ASP A 113 2.99 -5.57 -30.86
C ASP A 113 3.89 -6.80 -30.75
N LEU A 114 3.31 -7.99 -30.89
CA LEU A 114 4.04 -9.26 -30.80
C LEU A 114 4.99 -9.50 -31.97
N SER A 115 4.73 -8.92 -33.14
CA SER A 115 5.59 -9.06 -34.32
C SER A 115 6.91 -8.31 -34.15
N LYS A 116 6.85 -7.16 -33.48
CA LYS A 116 8.02 -6.31 -33.17
C LYS A 116 8.56 -6.55 -31.76
N ASN A 117 7.82 -7.27 -30.93
CA ASN A 117 8.05 -7.43 -29.50
C ASN A 117 8.18 -6.08 -28.75
N VAL A 118 7.37 -5.08 -29.14
CA VAL A 118 7.39 -3.72 -28.58
C VAL A 118 6.11 -3.45 -27.79
N TRP A 119 6.25 -2.84 -26.61
CA TRP A 119 5.15 -2.32 -25.83
C TRP A 119 4.94 -0.83 -26.11
N THR A 120 3.71 -0.46 -26.39
CA THR A 120 3.28 0.94 -26.55
C THR A 120 2.32 1.29 -25.44
N LYS A 121 2.65 2.31 -24.66
CA LYS A 121 1.70 2.89 -23.70
C LYS A 121 0.66 3.69 -24.47
N ILE A 122 -0.61 3.39 -24.25
CA ILE A 122 -1.73 4.09 -24.91
C ILE A 122 -2.47 5.01 -23.93
N ARG A 123 -2.23 4.88 -22.63
CA ARG A 123 -2.71 5.82 -21.61
C ARG A 123 -1.94 5.70 -20.30
N ASP A 124 -1.53 6.84 -19.75
CA ASP A 124 -1.01 6.97 -18.38
C ASP A 124 -2.10 6.77 -17.31
N TYR A 125 -1.68 6.56 -16.07
CA TYR A 125 -2.57 6.34 -14.94
C TYR A 125 -3.70 7.38 -14.83
N SER A 126 -4.95 6.90 -14.85
CA SER A 126 -6.14 7.72 -14.61
C SER A 126 -7.23 6.91 -13.92
N THR A 127 -8.24 7.57 -13.37
CA THR A 127 -9.39 6.89 -12.74
C THR A 127 -10.36 6.25 -13.73
N SER A 128 -10.20 6.52 -15.04
CA SER A 128 -11.07 5.95 -16.05
C SER A 128 -10.67 4.50 -16.33
N SER A 129 -11.64 3.60 -16.25
CA SER A 129 -11.46 2.16 -16.48
C SER A 129 -11.70 1.74 -17.94
N GLU A 130 -11.89 2.70 -18.84
CA GLU A 130 -12.17 2.45 -20.26
C GLU A 130 -11.30 3.34 -21.16
N ILE A 131 -10.82 2.78 -22.27
CA ILE A 131 -10.12 3.49 -23.34
C ILE A 131 -10.55 2.97 -24.72
N SER A 132 -10.54 3.85 -25.72
CA SER A 132 -10.69 3.47 -27.13
C SER A 132 -9.32 3.29 -27.79
N TRP A 133 -9.14 2.23 -28.55
CA TRP A 133 -7.92 1.94 -29.31
C TRP A 133 -8.26 1.61 -30.77
N THR A 134 -7.44 2.11 -31.69
CA THR A 134 -7.56 1.94 -33.15
C THR A 134 -6.25 1.41 -33.70
#